data_AF-A0A1J5RG34-F1
#
_entry.id   AF-A0A1J5RG34-F1
#
_cell.length_a   1.000
_cell.length_b   1.000
_cell.length_c   1.000
_cell.angle_alpha   90.00
_cell.angle_beta   90.00
_cell.angle_gamma   90.00
#
_symmetry.space_group_name_H-M   'P 1'
#
loop_
_entity.id
_entity.type
_entity.pdbx_description
1 polymer ?
#
loop_
_entity_poly.entity_id
_entity_poly.type
_entity_poly.pdbx_seq_one_letter_code
_entity_poly.pdbx_strand_id
1 'polypeptide(L)'
;MLPPYLAAIMGTAGELLLPVLLVLGLAGRFAAVGMFVTNLTAAVSFPDISDLGLQDHWLWGALLLVTVFHGPGRLSLDAFLADRRMKKLQ
;
A
#
# COMPACT_ATOMS: atom_id res chain seq x y z
N MET A 1 -5.55 -8.58 -22.00
CA MET A 1 -4.20 -8.02 -21.76
C MET A 1 -4.29 -6.51 -21.80
N LEU A 2 -3.75 -5.81 -20.80
CA LEU A 2 -3.63 -4.34 -20.82
C LEU A 2 -2.54 -3.92 -21.82
N PRO A 3 -2.67 -2.75 -22.49
CA PRO A 3 -1.59 -2.20 -23.32
C PRO A 3 -0.32 -1.97 -22.48
N PRO A 4 0.89 -2.36 -22.95
CA PRO A 4 2.12 -2.25 -22.16
C PRO A 4 2.42 -0.83 -21.67
N TYR A 5 2.14 0.18 -22.49
CA TYR A 5 2.30 1.59 -22.13
C TYR A 5 1.43 1.98 -20.93
N LEU A 6 0.16 1.57 -20.94
CA LEU A 6 -0.76 1.87 -19.85
C LEU A 6 -0.37 1.10 -18.57
N ALA A 7 0.04 -0.16 -18.71
CA ALA A 7 0.52 -0.97 -17.59
C ALA A 7 1.75 -0.35 -16.92
N ALA A 8 2.71 0.17 -17.70
CA ALA A 8 3.87 0.87 -17.19
C ALA A 8 3.49 2.12 -16.39
N ILE A 9 2.60 2.97 -16.93
CA ILE A 9 2.14 4.18 -16.23
C ILE A 9 1.43 3.81 -14.93
N MET A 10 0.51 2.84 -14.97
CA MET A 10 -0.24 2.41 -13.80
C MET A 10 0.68 1.80 -12.73
N GLY A 11 1.65 0.98 -13.14
CA GLY A 11 2.64 0.37 -12.26
C GLY A 11 3.49 1.43 -11.56
N THR A 12 4.08 2.35 -12.31
CA THR A 12 4.89 3.45 -11.76
C THR A 12 4.09 4.37 -10.85
N ALA A 13 2.86 4.72 -11.24
CA ALA A 13 1.99 5.54 -10.40
C ALA A 13 1.66 4.82 -9.08
N GLY A 14 1.35 3.52 -9.13
CA GLY A 14 1.12 2.71 -7.93
C GLY A 14 2.34 2.65 -7.03
N GLU A 15 3.51 2.33 -7.59
CA GLU A 15 4.77 2.22 -6.86
C GLU A 15 5.20 3.52 -6.18
N LEU A 16 4.92 4.68 -6.77
CA LEU A 16 5.33 5.98 -6.23
C LEU A 16 4.28 6.64 -5.31
N LEU A 17 2.99 6.53 -5.63
CA LEU A 17 1.93 7.24 -4.90
C LEU A 17 1.44 6.48 -3.67
N LEU A 18 1.24 5.16 -3.78
CA LEU A 18 0.70 4.34 -2.70
C LEU A 18 1.57 4.33 -1.43
N PRO A 19 2.92 4.27 -1.48
CA PRO A 19 3.70 4.31 -0.24
C PRO A 19 3.60 5.67 0.46
N VAL A 20 3.49 6.77 -0.29
CA VAL A 20 3.29 8.11 0.28
C VAL A 20 1.95 8.18 1.02
N LEU A 21 0.87 7.69 0.39
CA LEU A 21 -0.44 7.61 1.02
C LEU A 21 -0.42 6.72 2.28
N LEU A 22 0.27 5.58 2.21
CA LEU A 22 0.40 4.65 3.32
C LEU A 22 1.13 5.28 4.52
N VAL A 23 2.26 5.94 4.29
CA VAL A 23 3.06 6.61 5.34
C VAL A 23 2.27 7.74 6.01
N LEU A 24 1.54 8.52 5.22
CA LEU A 24 0.66 9.57 5.76
C LEU A 24 -0.57 8.99 6.47
N GLY A 25 -0.89 7.71 6.25
CA GLY A 25 -2.13 7.09 6.71
C GLY A 25 -3.35 7.78 6.11
N LEU A 26 -3.27 8.21 4.85
CA LEU A 26 -4.38 8.76 4.08
C LEU A 26 -4.99 7.67 3.21
N ALA A 27 -6.29 7.39 3.38
CA ALA A 27 -6.93 6.21 2.80
C ALA A 27 -6.12 4.93 3.12
N GLY A 28 -5.68 4.77 4.37
CA GLY A 28 -4.60 3.86 4.74
C GLY A 28 -4.86 2.39 4.41
N ARG A 29 -6.10 1.90 4.53
CA ARG A 29 -6.46 0.53 4.11
C ARG A 29 -6.34 0.35 2.59
N PHE A 30 -6.78 1.34 1.82
CA PHE A 30 -6.67 1.31 0.35
C PHE A 30 -5.20 1.35 -0.08
N ALA A 31 -4.40 2.23 0.51
CA ALA A 31 -2.97 2.31 0.25
C ALA A 31 -2.25 0.99 0.59
N ALA A 32 -2.61 0.33 1.70
CA ALA A 32 -2.04 -0.95 2.10
C ALA A 32 -2.40 -2.09 1.13
N VAL A 33 -3.66 -2.17 0.68
CA VAL A 33 -4.08 -3.16 -0.34
C VAL A 33 -3.34 -2.91 -1.66
N GLY A 34 -3.25 -1.66 -2.11
CA GLY A 34 -2.52 -1.31 -3.32
C GLY A 34 -1.04 -1.72 -3.23
N MET A 35 -0.37 -1.37 -2.12
CA MET A 35 1.03 -1.76 -1.88
C MET A 35 1.20 -3.29 -1.86
N PHE A 36 0.24 -4.03 -1.29
CA PHE A 36 0.28 -5.49 -1.29
C PHE A 36 0.23 -6.05 -2.71
N VAL A 37 -0.63 -5.49 -3.57
CA VAL A 37 -0.71 -5.89 -4.99
C VAL A 37 0.59 -5.56 -5.73
N THR A 38 1.17 -4.38 -5.52
CA THR A 38 2.47 -4.01 -6.13
C THR A 38 3.58 -4.94 -5.66
N ASN A 39 3.64 -5.24 -4.35
CA ASN A 39 4.60 -6.17 -3.77
C ASN A 39 4.47 -7.57 -4.38
N LEU A 40 3.24 -8.08 -4.50
CA LEU A 40 2.99 -9.38 -5.13
C LEU A 40 3.38 -9.37 -6.62
N THR A 41 3.03 -8.30 -7.33
CA THR A 41 3.38 -8.13 -8.75
C THR A 41 4.88 -8.17 -8.95
N ALA A 42 5.65 -7.47 -8.11
CA ALA A 42 7.10 -7.49 -8.14
C ALA A 42 7.66 -8.89 -7.89
N ALA A 43 7.16 -9.60 -6.87
CA ALA A 43 7.59 -10.95 -6.51
C ALA A 43 7.34 -11.98 -7.63
N VAL A 44 6.21 -11.90 -8.33
CA VAL A 44 5.86 -12.86 -9.41
C VAL A 44 6.45 -12.52 -10.76
N SER A 45 6.84 -11.25 -10.99
CA SER A 45 7.34 -10.80 -12.29
C SER A 45 8.81 -11.15 -12.53
N PHE A 46 9.58 -11.40 -11.45
CA PHE A 46 11.00 -11.72 -11.53
C PHE A 46 11.27 -13.18 -11.12
N PRO A 47 11.39 -14.11 -12.09
CA PRO A 47 11.62 -15.53 -11.79
C PRO A 47 12.98 -15.82 -11.15
N ASP A 48 13.98 -14.96 -11.40
CA ASP A 48 15.36 -15.09 -10.87
C ASP A 48 15.60 -14.23 -9.62
N ILE A 49 14.55 -13.92 -8.85
CA ILE A 49 14.69 -13.20 -7.59
C ILE A 49 15.49 -14.05 -6.58
N SER A 50 16.40 -13.42 -5.82
CA SER A 50 17.17 -14.11 -4.80
C SER A 50 16.28 -14.59 -3.65
N ASP A 51 16.71 -15.64 -2.93
CA ASP A 51 16.00 -16.15 -1.75
C ASP A 51 15.75 -15.08 -0.69
N LEU A 52 16.68 -14.13 -0.56
CA LEU A 52 16.56 -12.99 0.36
C LEU A 52 15.50 -12.00 -0.12
N GLY A 53 15.49 -11.67 -1.42
CA GLY A 53 14.48 -10.78 -2.00
C GLY A 53 13.08 -11.37 -1.91
N LEU A 54 12.93 -12.68 -2.09
CA LEU A 54 11.65 -13.35 -1.92
C LEU A 54 11.19 -13.30 -0.45
N GLN A 55 12.09 -13.51 0.51
CA GLN A 55 11.78 -13.37 1.95
C GLN A 55 11.36 -11.95 2.31
N ASP A 56 11.97 -10.92 1.72
CA ASP A 56 11.55 -9.53 1.92
C ASP A 56 10.11 -9.32 1.44
N HIS A 57 9.74 -9.85 0.27
CA HIS A 57 8.35 -9.76 -0.21
C HIS A 57 7.34 -10.45 0.71
N TRP A 58 7.72 -11.58 1.33
CA TRP A 58 6.88 -12.24 2.35
C TRP A 58 6.72 -11.38 3.59
N LEU A 59 7.82 -10.84 4.11
CA LEU A 59 7.82 -9.98 5.30
C LEU A 59 6.97 -8.73 5.07
N TRP A 60 7.26 -7.97 4.01
CA TRP A 60 6.52 -6.76 3.68
C TRP A 60 5.06 -7.05 3.35
N GLY A 61 4.78 -8.14 2.63
CA GLY A 61 3.42 -8.60 2.36
C GLY A 61 2.64 -8.85 3.65
N ALA A 62 3.21 -9.56 4.62
CA ALA A 62 2.58 -9.82 5.91
C ALA A 62 2.34 -8.53 6.71
N LEU A 63 3.32 -7.62 6.75
CA LEU A 63 3.18 -6.33 7.44
C LEU A 63 2.07 -5.46 6.83
N LEU A 64 1.94 -5.44 5.50
CA LEU A 64 0.86 -4.74 4.82
C LEU A 64 -0.50 -5.32 5.17
N LEU A 65 -0.63 -6.65 5.26
CA LEU A 65 -1.87 -7.31 5.67
C LEU A 65 -2.31 -6.93 7.08
N VAL A 66 -1.37 -6.70 8.01
CA VAL A 66 -1.70 -6.17 9.34
C VAL A 66 -2.47 -4.86 9.20
N THR A 67 -1.98 -3.92 8.40
CA THR A 67 -2.63 -2.63 8.15
C THR A 67 -3.94 -2.76 7.38
N VAL A 68 -4.06 -3.72 6.46
CA VAL A 68 -5.33 -4.00 5.75
C VAL A 68 -6.42 -4.41 6.73
N PHE A 69 -6.13 -5.34 7.64
CA PHE A 69 -7.13 -5.88 8.56
C PHE A 69 -7.39 -4.97 9.77
N HIS A 70 -6.35 -4.41 10.37
CA HIS A 70 -6.44 -3.61 11.60
C HIS A 70 -6.59 -2.11 11.34
N GLY A 71 -6.29 -1.64 10.13
CA GLY A 71 -6.32 -0.23 9.75
C GLY A 71 -5.04 0.55 10.08
N PRO A 72 -4.94 1.82 9.66
CA PRO A 72 -3.71 2.63 9.75
C PRO A 72 -3.43 3.24 11.14
N GLY A 73 -4.24 2.93 12.16
CA GLY A 73 -4.03 3.38 13.54
C GLY A 73 -4.32 4.86 13.81
N ARG A 74 -4.07 5.31 15.05
CA ARG A 74 -4.44 6.66 15.55
C ARG A 74 -3.53 7.79 15.06
N LEU A 75 -2.33 7.46 14.60
CA LEU A 75 -1.38 8.44 14.04
C LEU A 75 -1.67 8.78 12.57
N SER A 76 -2.63 8.10 11.95
CA SER A 76 -3.02 8.31 10.57
C SER A 76 -3.72 9.66 10.35
N LEU A 77 -3.51 10.26 9.18
CA LEU A 77 -4.31 11.43 8.76
C LEU A 77 -5.80 11.09 8.70
N ASP A 78 -6.16 9.85 8.36
CA ASP A 78 -7.55 9.38 8.41
C ASP A 78 -8.17 9.56 9.81
N ALA A 79 -7.47 9.13 10.86
CA ALA A 79 -7.91 9.30 12.24
C ALA A 79 -7.99 10.78 12.64
N PHE A 80 -6.98 11.57 12.28
CA PHE A 80 -6.96 13.01 12.57
C PHE A 80 -8.13 13.76 11.91
N LEU A 81 -8.45 13.43 10.66
CA LEU A 81 -9.56 14.03 9.92
C LEU A 81 -10.92 13.58 10.45
N ALA A 82 -11.05 12.34 10.94
CA ALA A 82 -12.26 11.86 11.59
C ALA A 82 -12.51 12.62 12.91
N ASP A 83 -11.49 12.77 13.76
CA ASP A 83 -11.57 13.49 15.03
C ASP A 83 -11.95 14.96 14.84
N ARG A 84 -11.39 15.64 13.83
CA ARG A 84 -11.75 17.02 13.51
C ARG A 84 -13.19 17.16 13.02
N ARG A 85 -13.69 16.19 12.24
CA ARG A 85 -15.09 16.19 11.78
C ARG A 85 -16.06 16.02 12.94
N MET A 86 -15.75 15.11 13.87
CA MET A 86 -16.55 14.91 15.08
C MET A 86 -16.64 16.19 15.92
N LYS A 87 -15.51 16.87 16.18
CA LYS A 87 -15.49 18.13 16.94
C LYS A 87 -16.26 19.28 16.29
N LYS A 88 -16.41 19.30 14.96
CA LYS A 88 -17.16 20.34 14.24
C LYS A 88 -18.68 20.13 14.31
N LEU A 89 -19.12 18.91 14.62
CA LEU A 89 -20.54 18.54 14.73
C LEU A 89 -21.08 18.68 16.17
N GLN A 90 -20.21 18.98 17.14
CA GLN A 90 -20.54 19.28 18.53
C GLN A 90 -20.55 20.80 18.75
#